data_AF-A0A0F9U363-F1
#
_entry.id   AF-A0A0F9U363-F1
#
_cell.length_a   1.000
_cell.length_b   1.000
_cell.length_c   1.000
_cell.angle_alpha   90.00
_cell.angle_beta   90.00
_cell.angle_gamma   90.00
#
_symmetry.space_group_name_H-M   'P 1'
#
loop_
_entity.id
_entity.type
_entity.pdbx_description
1 polymer ?
#
loop_
_entity_poly.entity_id
_entity_poly.type
_entity_poly.pdbx_seq_one_letter_code
_entity_poly.pdbx_strand_id
1 'polypeptide(L)'
;MNNIVADNARDITLAYQQLKKLQRTKTILMDMPDVVRDLEGFIYPVRTVTNTEHDEPVTHEELPISIYWRTDEVLKQLKTYGFVGLVPKYDGNNWIASGKAIINNITVNVTITGLDTPPKCYLEEYTEVVTKYRAICEDESVDGVVA
;
A
#
# COMPACT_ATOMS: atom_id res chain seq x y z
N MET A 1 -34.82 18.87 20.60
CA MET A 1 -34.25 20.04 19.90
C MET A 1 -32.78 19.71 19.61
N ASN A 2 -32.42 19.51 18.33
CA ASN A 2 -31.01 19.38 17.95
C ASN A 2 -30.30 20.70 18.25
N ASN A 3 -29.15 20.62 18.92
CA ASN A 3 -28.35 21.78 19.26
C ASN A 3 -27.48 22.15 18.04
N ILE A 4 -28.08 22.89 17.10
CA ILE A 4 -27.47 23.31 15.82
C ILE A 4 -26.07 23.92 16.02
N VAL A 5 -25.84 24.60 17.15
CA VAL A 5 -24.53 25.20 17.46
C VAL A 5 -23.48 24.13 17.77
N ALA A 6 -23.85 23.08 18.51
CA ALA A 6 -22.95 21.97 18.81
C ALA A 6 -22.63 21.14 17.56
N ASP A 7 -23.62 20.93 16.68
CA ASP A 7 -23.44 20.24 15.41
C ASP A 7 -22.50 21.01 14.48
N ASN A 8 -22.71 22.33 14.34
CA ASN A 8 -21.82 23.19 13.54
C ASN A 8 -20.38 23.24 14.09
N ALA A 9 -20.20 23.32 15.41
CA ALA A 9 -18.87 23.32 16.02
C ALA A 9 -18.12 22.00 15.78
N ARG A 10 -18.85 20.88 15.80
CA ARG A 10 -18.31 19.55 15.46
C ARG A 10 -17.89 19.49 14.00
N ASP A 11 -18.73 19.95 13.08
CA ASP A 11 -18.43 19.92 11.64
C ASP A 11 -17.21 20.78 11.29
N ILE A 12 -17.09 21.97 11.89
CA ILE A 12 -15.91 22.84 11.75
C ILE A 12 -14.65 22.12 12.25
N THR A 13 -14.75 21.44 13.40
CA THR A 13 -13.61 20.69 13.97
C THR A 13 -13.18 19.55 13.06
N LEU A 14 -14.13 18.81 12.49
CA LEU A 14 -13.87 17.72 11.54
C LEU A 14 -13.24 18.25 10.25
N ALA A 15 -13.76 19.35 9.70
CA ALA A 15 -13.22 19.98 8.50
C ALA A 15 -11.78 20.46 8.73
N TYR A 16 -11.49 21.06 9.88
CA TYR A 16 -10.14 21.48 10.25
C TYR A 16 -9.16 20.29 10.36
N GLN A 17 -9.59 19.19 10.96
CA GLN A 17 -8.78 17.97 11.03
C GLN A 17 -8.50 17.37 9.64
N GLN A 18 -9.49 17.38 8.74
CA GLN A 18 -9.30 16.94 7.34
C GLN A 18 -8.31 17.84 6.60
N LEU A 19 -8.43 19.16 6.74
CA LEU A 19 -7.52 20.12 6.13
C LEU A 19 -6.07 19.87 6.57
N LYS A 20 -5.85 19.64 7.87
CA LYS A 20 -4.52 19.32 8.41
C LYS A 20 -3.94 18.03 7.80
N LYS A 21 -4.76 16.99 7.62
CA LYS A 21 -4.35 15.73 6.95
C LYS A 21 -3.97 15.96 5.49
N LEU A 22 -4.74 16.78 4.76
CA LEU A 22 -4.45 17.11 3.36
C LEU A 22 -3.17 17.94 3.20
N GLN A 23 -2.95 18.94 4.06
CA GLN A 23 -1.71 19.73 4.06
C GLN A 23 -0.48 18.85 4.32
N ARG A 24 -0.59 17.90 5.25
CA ARG A 24 0.46 16.94 5.53
C ARG A 24 0.71 16.00 4.36
N THR A 25 -0.35 15.47 3.77
CA THR A 25 -0.29 14.66 2.54
C THR A 25 0.45 15.40 1.43
N LYS A 26 0.07 16.66 1.17
CA LYS A 26 0.74 17.51 0.17
C LYS A 26 2.24 17.66 0.46
N THR A 27 2.62 17.87 1.71
CA THR A 27 4.03 18.03 2.09
C THR A 27 4.83 16.77 1.73
N ILE A 28 4.35 15.59 2.14
CA ILE A 28 5.02 14.32 1.81
C ILE A 28 5.13 14.12 0.30
N LEU A 29 4.09 14.44 -0.46
CA LEU A 29 4.12 14.31 -1.92
C LEU A 29 5.14 15.21 -2.61
N MET A 30 5.44 16.37 -2.02
CA MET A 30 6.49 17.25 -2.51
C MET A 30 7.89 16.75 -2.14
N ASP A 31 8.00 15.96 -1.06
CA ASP A 31 9.26 15.36 -0.61
C ASP A 31 9.53 14.00 -1.28
N MET A 32 8.55 13.44 -2.00
CA MET A 32 8.72 12.21 -2.78
C MET A 32 9.48 12.46 -4.08
N PRO A 33 10.25 11.46 -4.56
CA PRO A 33 10.82 11.50 -5.90
C PRO A 33 9.73 11.70 -6.96
N ASP A 34 9.98 12.56 -7.95
CA ASP A 34 9.02 12.87 -9.02
C ASP A 34 8.52 11.61 -9.72
N VAL A 35 9.40 10.65 -9.99
CA VAL A 35 9.03 9.35 -10.57
C VAL A 35 7.93 8.65 -9.77
N VAL A 36 7.99 8.66 -8.43
CA VAL A 36 6.97 8.02 -7.58
C VAL A 36 5.65 8.78 -7.61
N ARG A 37 5.71 10.13 -7.69
CA ARG A 37 4.54 10.99 -7.80
C ARG A 37 3.86 10.87 -9.16
N ASP A 38 4.63 10.61 -10.20
CA ASP A 38 4.19 10.49 -11.58
C ASP A 38 3.68 9.07 -11.92
N LEU A 39 3.83 8.09 -11.01
CA LEU A 39 3.24 6.76 -11.18
C LEU A 39 1.70 6.88 -11.21
N GLU A 40 1.09 6.23 -12.19
CA GLU A 40 -0.36 6.21 -12.34
C GLU A 40 -1.01 5.50 -11.13
N GLY A 41 -1.79 6.25 -10.36
CA GLY A 41 -2.34 5.71 -9.12
C GLY A 41 -3.19 6.67 -8.31
N PHE A 42 -3.71 6.14 -7.20
CA PHE A 42 -4.45 6.87 -6.19
C PHE A 42 -3.59 7.05 -4.94
N ILE A 43 -3.40 8.31 -4.55
CA ILE A 43 -2.79 8.66 -3.27
C ILE A 43 -3.92 9.03 -2.32
N TYR A 44 -4.00 8.32 -1.20
CA TYR A 44 -4.99 8.59 -0.17
C TYR A 44 -4.42 9.55 0.89
N PRO A 45 -5.26 10.36 1.57
CA PRO A 45 -4.78 11.21 2.64
C PRO A 45 -4.10 10.42 3.76
N VAL A 46 -3.11 11.06 4.41
CA VAL A 46 -2.47 10.50 5.60
C VAL A 46 -3.51 10.10 6.63
N ARG A 47 -3.37 8.89 7.14
CA ARG A 47 -4.21 8.31 8.19
C ARG A 47 -3.36 7.97 9.41
N THR A 48 -3.97 8.05 10.58
CA THR A 48 -3.38 7.55 11.82
C THR A 48 -3.86 6.12 11.99
N VAL A 49 -2.91 5.21 12.20
CA VAL A 49 -3.18 3.80 12.47
C VAL A 49 -2.77 3.52 13.90
N THR A 50 -3.65 2.85 14.64
CA THR A 50 -3.39 2.40 16.00
C THR A 50 -3.25 0.89 15.97
N ASN A 51 -2.05 0.38 16.26
CA ASN A 51 -1.87 -1.05 16.47
C ASN A 51 -2.16 -1.38 17.94
N THR A 52 -3.18 -2.20 18.17
CA THR A 52 -3.63 -2.65 19.50
C THR A 52 -3.15 -4.06 19.84
N GLU A 53 -2.31 -4.68 19.00
CA GLU A 53 -1.72 -6.00 19.27
C GLU A 53 -0.60 -5.96 20.31
N HIS A 54 -0.11 -4.76 20.66
CA HIS A 54 0.86 -4.54 21.73
C HIS A 54 0.17 -4.20 23.05
N ASP A 55 0.82 -4.56 24.18
CA ASP A 55 0.36 -4.24 25.54
C ASP A 55 0.09 -2.74 25.73
N GLU A 56 0.81 -1.88 25.00
CA GLU A 56 0.52 -0.46 24.85
C GLU A 56 0.20 -0.14 23.37
N PRO A 57 -0.93 0.53 23.08
CA PRO A 57 -1.32 0.84 21.71
C PRO A 57 -0.32 1.81 21.07
N VAL A 58 0.31 1.38 19.98
CA VAL A 58 1.25 2.21 19.22
C VAL A 58 0.47 2.94 18.13
N THR A 59 0.60 4.27 18.11
CA THR A 59 0.03 5.10 17.05
C THR A 59 1.11 5.58 16.10
N HIS A 60 0.90 5.34 14.81
CA HIS A 60 1.77 5.84 13.75
C HIS A 60 0.96 6.39 12.59
N GLU A 61 1.61 7.16 11.74
CA GLU A 61 0.98 7.72 10.55
C GLU A 61 1.38 6.94 9.32
N GLU A 62 0.40 6.77 8.43
CA GLU A 62 0.58 6.08 7.18
C GLU A 62 0.03 6.89 6.01
N LEU A 63 0.74 6.83 4.89
CA LEU A 63 0.26 7.31 3.60
C LEU A 63 0.03 6.12 2.67
N PRO A 64 -1.23 5.76 2.35
CA PRO A 64 -1.54 4.71 1.41
C PRO A 64 -1.42 5.21 -0.03
N ILE A 65 -0.74 4.44 -0.88
CA ILE A 65 -0.62 4.67 -2.32
C ILE A 65 -1.04 3.39 -3.04
N SER A 66 -1.97 3.51 -3.98
CA SER A 66 -2.36 2.42 -4.89
C SER A 66 -1.90 2.77 -6.29
N ILE A 67 -1.08 1.92 -6.90
CA ILE A 67 -0.51 2.12 -8.23
C ILE A 67 -1.10 1.06 -9.16
N TYR A 68 -1.53 1.47 -10.34
CA TYR A 68 -1.91 0.54 -11.39
C TYR A 68 -0.83 0.57 -12.46
N TRP A 69 -0.13 -0.55 -12.64
CA TRP A 69 0.98 -0.60 -13.58
C TRP A 69 1.17 -2.01 -14.11
N ARG A 70 1.60 -2.12 -15.36
CA ARG A 70 1.74 -3.42 -16.05
C ARG A 70 3.13 -4.02 -15.99
N THR A 71 4.17 -3.21 -15.86
CA THR A 71 5.55 -3.70 -15.99
C THR A 71 6.27 -3.84 -14.64
N ASP A 72 7.14 -4.83 -14.53
CA ASP A 72 8.01 -5.03 -13.36
C ASP A 72 9.04 -3.90 -13.13
N GLU A 73 9.18 -2.97 -14.07
CA GLU A 73 10.06 -1.80 -13.93
C GLU A 73 9.67 -0.92 -12.75
N VAL A 74 8.37 -0.81 -12.46
CA VAL A 74 7.89 -0.04 -11.30
C VAL A 74 8.41 -0.61 -9.99
N LEU A 75 8.54 -1.93 -9.87
CA LEU A 75 9.09 -2.58 -8.68
C LEU A 75 10.57 -2.25 -8.51
N LYS A 76 11.33 -2.26 -9.62
CA LYS A 76 12.75 -1.89 -9.60
C LYS A 76 12.91 -0.42 -9.18
N GLN A 77 12.13 0.48 -9.76
CA GLN A 77 12.16 1.91 -9.42
C GLN A 77 11.81 2.13 -7.94
N LEU A 78 10.72 1.56 -7.44
CA LEU A 78 10.34 1.73 -6.03
C LEU A 78 11.40 1.16 -5.07
N LYS A 79 12.03 0.03 -5.42
CA LYS A 79 13.17 -0.50 -4.64
C LYS A 79 14.34 0.49 -4.59
N THR A 80 14.65 1.19 -5.68
CA THR A 80 15.70 2.23 -5.66
C THR A 80 15.36 3.42 -4.77
N TYR A 81 14.07 3.67 -4.52
CA TYR A 81 13.59 4.72 -3.61
C TYR A 81 13.42 4.22 -2.16
N GLY A 82 13.94 3.05 -1.83
CA GLY A 82 13.94 2.52 -0.46
C GLY A 82 12.65 1.81 -0.06
N PHE A 83 11.75 1.52 -1.00
CA PHE A 83 10.61 0.65 -0.70
C PHE A 83 11.07 -0.79 -0.52
N VAL A 84 10.68 -1.38 0.61
CA VAL A 84 10.98 -2.77 0.98
C VAL A 84 9.71 -3.62 0.99
N GLY A 85 9.88 -4.94 0.94
CA GLY A 85 8.75 -5.90 0.95
C GLY A 85 8.08 -6.11 -0.41
N LEU A 86 8.55 -5.44 -1.46
CA LEU A 86 8.03 -5.55 -2.83
C LEU A 86 8.35 -6.90 -3.47
N VAL A 87 7.50 -7.88 -3.16
CA VAL A 87 7.51 -9.25 -3.70
C VAL A 87 6.19 -9.47 -4.44
N PRO A 88 6.22 -9.85 -5.73
CA PRO A 88 5.02 -10.19 -6.48
C PRO A 88 4.27 -11.36 -5.84
N LYS A 89 2.95 -11.25 -5.77
CA LYS A 89 2.02 -12.28 -5.30
C LYS A 89 0.79 -12.28 -6.19
N TYR A 90 0.23 -13.45 -6.46
CA TYR A 90 -1.06 -13.58 -7.12
C TYR A 90 -2.20 -13.49 -6.10
N ASP A 91 -3.14 -12.57 -6.29
CA ASP A 91 -4.29 -12.37 -5.39
C ASP A 91 -5.53 -13.20 -5.77
N GLY A 92 -5.44 -13.98 -6.84
CA GLY A 92 -6.55 -14.73 -7.42
C GLY A 92 -7.08 -14.14 -8.73
N ASN A 93 -6.78 -12.87 -9.02
CA ASN A 93 -7.16 -12.19 -10.26
C ASN A 93 -5.96 -11.57 -10.97
N ASN A 94 -5.07 -10.91 -10.23
CA ASN A 94 -3.93 -10.17 -10.76
C ASN A 94 -2.65 -10.49 -9.99
N TRP A 95 -1.51 -10.24 -10.63
CA TRP A 95 -0.25 -10.09 -9.92
C TRP A 95 -0.20 -8.72 -9.25
N ILE A 96 0.09 -8.75 -7.96
CA ILE A 96 0.16 -7.58 -7.09
C ILE A 96 1.48 -7.59 -6.31
N ALA A 97 1.91 -6.43 -5.84
CA ALA A 97 2.97 -6.34 -4.85
C ALA A 97 2.64 -5.23 -3.85
N SER A 98 2.94 -5.47 -2.58
CA SER A 98 2.82 -4.44 -1.55
C SER A 98 4.18 -4.20 -0.91
N GLY A 99 4.47 -2.96 -0.56
CA GLY A 99 5.72 -2.58 0.06
C GLY A 99 5.57 -1.33 0.90
N LYS A 100 6.64 -0.99 1.61
CA LYS A 100 6.66 0.22 2.45
C LYS A 100 7.99 0.94 2.40
N ALA A 101 7.94 2.24 2.59
CA ALA A 101 9.10 3.11 2.82
C ALA A 101 8.81 4.07 3.98
N ILE A 102 9.83 4.68 4.56
CA ILE A 102 9.67 5.75 5.55
C ILE A 102 10.14 7.05 4.90
N ILE A 103 9.22 8.01 4.78
CA ILE A 103 9.49 9.34 4.23
C ILE A 103 9.00 10.37 5.24
N ASN A 104 9.90 11.21 5.75
CA ASN A 104 9.59 12.23 6.75
C ASN A 104 8.81 11.71 7.98
N ASN A 105 9.32 10.61 8.56
CA ASN A 105 8.72 9.89 9.70
C ASN A 105 7.31 9.36 9.46
N ILE A 106 6.88 9.25 8.20
CA ILE A 106 5.59 8.70 7.82
C ILE A 106 5.82 7.42 7.03
N THR A 107 5.10 6.37 7.40
CA THR A 107 5.15 5.10 6.69
C THR A 107 4.35 5.24 5.41
N VAL A 108 5.02 5.19 4.26
CA VAL A 108 4.38 5.18 2.95
C VAL A 108 4.16 3.73 2.57
N ASN A 109 2.89 3.31 2.52
CA ASN A 109 2.50 1.96 2.11
C ASN A 109 2.06 2.00 0.66
N VAL A 110 2.73 1.23 -0.20
CA VAL A 110 2.40 1.13 -1.62
C VAL A 110 1.79 -0.24 -1.91
N THR A 111 0.73 -0.24 -2.70
CA THR A 111 0.14 -1.44 -3.31
C THR A 111 0.12 -1.24 -4.81
N ILE A 112 0.72 -2.18 -5.54
CA ILE A 112 0.84 -2.16 -6.99
C ILE A 112 -0.02 -3.28 -7.52
N THR A 113 -0.87 -2.98 -8.49
CA THR A 113 -1.77 -3.95 -9.11
C THR A 113 -1.57 -3.98 -10.62
N GLY A 114 -1.81 -5.14 -11.22
CA GLY A 114 -1.75 -5.34 -12.67
C GLY A 114 -0.37 -5.70 -13.21
N LEU A 115 0.55 -6.15 -12.33
CA LEU A 115 1.91 -6.54 -12.71
C LEU A 115 1.89 -7.68 -13.75
N ASP A 116 2.98 -7.76 -14.52
CA ASP A 116 3.25 -8.91 -15.38
C ASP A 116 3.44 -10.17 -14.53
N THR A 117 3.24 -11.33 -15.17
CA THR A 117 3.54 -12.60 -14.52
C THR A 117 5.06 -12.72 -14.31
N PRO A 118 5.54 -12.96 -13.08
CA PRO A 118 6.97 -13.08 -12.83
C PRO A 118 7.59 -14.21 -13.70
N PRO A 119 8.84 -14.07 -14.18
CA PRO A 119 9.42 -14.99 -15.15
C PRO A 119 9.48 -16.46 -14.71
N LYS A 120 9.49 -16.71 -13.40
CA LYS A 120 9.58 -18.04 -12.77
C LYS A 120 8.24 -18.53 -12.24
N CYS A 121 7.15 -17.86 -12.57
CA CYS A 121 5.82 -18.21 -12.11
C CYS A 121 4.90 -18.52 -13.29
N TYR A 122 3.96 -19.43 -13.08
CA TYR A 122 2.86 -19.69 -13.99
C TYR A 122 1.55 -19.88 -13.22
N LEU A 123 0.43 -19.71 -13.91
CA LEU A 123 -0.90 -19.97 -13.36
C LEU A 123 -1.33 -21.38 -13.76
N GLU A 124 -1.66 -22.19 -12.77
CA GLU A 124 -2.25 -23.50 -12.98
C GLU A 124 -3.75 -23.44 -12.70
N GLU A 125 -4.54 -23.87 -13.69
CA GLU A 125 -5.99 -24.00 -13.57
C GLU A 125 -6.35 -25.24 -12.76
N TYR A 126 -7.30 -25.11 -11.84
CA TYR A 126 -7.89 -26.24 -11.14
C TYR A 126 -9.39 -26.06 -10.96
N THR A 127 -10.11 -27.19 -10.95
CA THR A 127 -11.57 -27.22 -10.94
C THR A 127 -12.08 -27.96 -9.73
N GLU A 128 -12.81 -27.25 -8.87
CA GLU A 128 -13.62 -27.85 -7.80
C GLU A 128 -15.11 -27.77 -8.17
N VAL A 129 -15.62 -26.54 -8.40
CA VAL A 129 -17.01 -26.23 -8.83
C VAL A 129 -17.05 -25.02 -9.78
N VAL A 130 -16.07 -24.11 -9.67
CA VAL A 130 -15.83 -22.97 -10.57
C VAL A 130 -14.35 -23.01 -10.95
N THR A 131 -14.00 -22.54 -12.14
CA THR A 131 -12.59 -22.42 -12.56
C THR A 131 -11.83 -21.50 -11.61
N LYS A 132 -10.77 -22.02 -10.98
CA LYS A 132 -9.86 -21.28 -10.11
C LYS A 132 -8.43 -21.41 -10.65
N TYR A 133 -7.59 -20.44 -10.30
CA TYR A 133 -6.18 -20.43 -10.65
C TYR A 133 -5.34 -20.39 -9.38
N ARG A 134 -4.23 -21.14 -9.36
CA ARG A 134 -3.17 -21.01 -8.36
C ARG A 134 -1.88 -20.60 -9.03
N ALA A 135 -1.13 -19.71 -8.41
CA ALA A 135 0.21 -19.39 -8.87
C ALA A 135 1.19 -20.46 -8.38
N ILE A 136 2.00 -20.98 -9.30
CA ILE A 136 3.14 -21.86 -9.02
C ILE A 136 4.39 -21.09 -9.42
N CYS A 137 5.34 -20.96 -8.50
CA CYS A 137 6.60 -20.27 -8.72
C CYS A 137 7.76 -21.22 -8.43
N GLU A 138 8.80 -21.20 -9.27
CA GLU A 138 10.05 -21.89 -8.98
C GLU A 138 10.82 -21.09 -7.91
N ASP A 139 10.87 -21.63 -6.69
CA ASP A 139 11.56 -21.02 -5.55
C ASP A 139 13.07 -20.88 -5.82
N GLU A 140 13.58 -19.66 -5.75
CA GLU A 140 15.00 -19.42 -5.46
C GLU A 140 15.16 -18.79 -4.07
N SER A 141 14.89 -19.59 -3.03
CA SER A 141 15.49 -19.38 -1.71
C SER A 141 15.63 -20.71 -0.92
N VAL A 142 16.74 -21.40 -1.20
CA VAL A 142 17.66 -22.14 -0.31
C VAL A 142 17.13 -22.81 0.98
N ASP A 143 17.48 -24.09 1.13
CA ASP A 143 17.60 -24.90 2.37
C ASP A 143 17.23 -24.24 3.71
N GLY A 144 16.23 -24.81 4.37
CA GLY A 144 15.94 -24.58 5.78
C GLY A 144 15.10 -25.72 6.35
N VAL A 145 15.75 -26.62 7.10
CA VAL A 145 15.12 -27.70 7.86
C VAL A 145 14.08 -27.11 8.83
N VAL A 146 12.89 -27.69 8.81
CA VAL A 146 11.81 -27.46 9.77
C VAL A 146 12.28 -27.84 11.18
N ALA A 147 12.09 -26.94 12.14
CA ALA A 147 11.95 -27.27 13.55
C ALA A 147 10.50 -27.01 13.97
#